data_AF-A0A532C2S5-F1
#
_entry.id   AF-A0A532C2S5-F1
#
_cell.length_a   1.000
_cell.length_b   1.000
_cell.length_c   1.000
_cell.angle_alpha   90.00
_cell.angle_beta   90.00
_cell.angle_gamma   90.00
#
_symmetry.space_group_name_H-M   'P 1'
#
loop_
_entity.id
_entity.type
_entity.pdbx_description
1 polymer ?
#
loop_
_entity_poly.entity_id
_entity_poly.type
_entity_poly.pdbx_seq_one_letter_code
_entity_poly.pdbx_strand_id
1 'polypeptide(L)' 'MRYRHFLKLLVAGAVVLAALAGPALANPIILFDLNSGKILQHQDAFRRWYPASLTKLMTAYVAFRAIAAGEVQL' A
#
# COMPACT_ATOMS: atom_id res chain seq x y z
N MET A 1 -20.48 -29.06 -29.04
CA MET A 1 -19.65 -27.92 -29.50
C MET A 1 -19.73 -26.67 -28.60
N ARG A 2 -20.90 -26.31 -28.03
CA ARG A 2 -21.08 -25.11 -27.15
C ARG A 2 -20.10 -24.99 -25.96
N TYR A 3 -19.76 -26.08 -25.28
CA TYR A 3 -18.86 -26.05 -24.11
C TYR A 3 -17.41 -25.65 -24.46
N ARG A 4 -16.90 -26.08 -25.62
CA ARG A 4 -15.54 -25.73 -26.08
C ARG A 4 -15.42 -24.25 -26.45
N HIS A 5 -16.48 -23.64 -26.97
CA HIS A 5 -16.52 -22.21 -27.24
C HIS A 5 -16.60 -21.40 -25.94
N PHE A 6 -17.43 -21.84 -24.98
CA PHE A 6 -17.50 -21.22 -23.66
C PHE A 6 -16.15 -21.24 -22.94
N LEU A 7 -15.45 -22.38 -22.93
CA LEU A 7 -14.12 -22.49 -22.33
C LEU A 7 -13.08 -21.58 -23.01
N LYS A 8 -13.11 -21.48 -24.35
CA LYS A 8 -12.23 -20.58 -25.10
C LYS A 8 -12.50 -19.11 -24.77
N LEU A 9 -13.77 -18.72 -24.65
CA LEU A 9 -14.15 -17.36 -24.26
C LEU A 9 -13.71 -17.03 -22.83
N LEU A 10 -13.83 -17.99 -21.90
CA LEU A 10 -13.35 -17.83 -20.53
C LEU A 10 -11.84 -17.63 -20.48
N VAL A 11 -11.07 -18.45 -21.21
CA VAL A 11 -9.61 -18.31 -21.30
C VAL A 11 -9.21 -17.00 -21.95
N ALA A 12 -9.85 -16.60 -23.05
CA ALA A 12 -9.59 -15.32 -23.71
C ALA A 12 -9.90 -14.13 -22.77
N GLY A 13 -11.01 -14.20 -22.04
CA GLY A 13 -11.37 -13.19 -21.05
C GLY A 13 -10.36 -13.09 -19.91
N ALA A 14 -9.88 -14.22 -19.40
CA ALA A 14 -8.85 -14.24 -18.35
C ALA A 14 -7.52 -13.65 -18.83
N VAL A 15 -7.10 -13.94 -20.07
CA VAL A 15 -5.88 -13.37 -20.67
C VAL A 15 -6.01 -11.85 -20.83
N VAL A 16 -7.15 -11.36 -21.31
CA VAL A 16 -7.39 -9.91 -21.43
C VAL A 16 -7.39 -9.23 -20.07
N LEU A 17 -8.02 -9.83 -19.06
CA LEU A 17 -8.05 -9.27 -17.70
C LEU A 17 -6.65 -9.16 -17.10
N ALA A 18 -5.82 -10.19 -17.27
CA ALA A 18 -4.43 -10.18 -16.82
C ALA A 18 -3.58 -9.12 -17.55
N ALA A 19 -3.80 -8.93 -18.85
CA ALA A 19 -3.10 -7.91 -19.64
C ALA A 19 -3.46 -6.47 -19.21
N LEU A 20 -4.63 -6.27 -18.59
CA LEU A 20 -5.09 -4.98 -18.07
C LEU A 20 -4.66 -4.73 -16.61
N ALA A 21 -4.00 -5.69 -15.95
CA ALA A 21 -3.48 -5.50 -14.61
C ALA A 21 -2.22 -4.61 -14.64
N GLY A 22 -2.40 -3.30 -14.48
CA GLY A 22 -1.33 -2.33 -14.32
C GLY A 22 -0.87 -2.18 -12.85
N PRO A 23 0.29 -1.55 -12.61
CA PRO A 23 0.72 -1.21 -11.26
C PRO A 23 -0.26 -0.24 -10.60
N ALA A 24 -0.42 -0.37 -9.29
CA ALA A 24 -1.19 0.60 -8.52
C ALA A 24 -0.51 1.98 -8.61
N LEU A 25 -1.26 2.98 -9.05
CA LEU A 25 -0.77 4.37 -9.11
C LEU A 25 -0.86 4.99 -7.72
N ALA A 26 0.16 4.75 -6.90
CA ALA A 26 0.34 5.36 -5.59
C ALA A 26 1.48 6.38 -5.64
N ASN A 27 1.26 7.57 -5.08
CA ASN A 27 2.26 8.65 -5.01
C ASN A 27 2.05 9.46 -3.72
N PRO A 28 3.12 9.84 -2.99
CA PRO A 28 4.51 9.34 -3.09
C PRO A 28 4.66 7.92 -2.52
N ILE A 29 5.77 7.24 -2.83
CA ILE A 29 6.07 5.89 -2.30
C ILE A 29 7.51 5.78 -1.77
N ILE A 30 7.67 4.96 -0.73
CA ILE A 30 8.95 4.52 -0.21
C ILE A 30 8.84 3.05 0.20
N LEU A 31 9.84 2.25 -0.17
CA LEU A 31 10.02 0.86 0.23
C LEU A 31 11.41 0.72 0.85
N PHE A 32 11.48 0.15 2.05
CA PHE A 32 12.73 -0.01 2.77
C PHE A 32 12.74 -1.32 3.56
N ASP A 33 13.94 -1.84 3.80
CA ASP A 33 14.16 -2.96 4.70
C ASP A 33 14.07 -2.50 6.16
N LEU A 34 13.26 -3.20 6.96
CA LEU A 34 12.92 -2.77 8.32
C LEU A 34 14.10 -2.91 9.30
N ASN A 35 14.99 -3.88 9.08
CA ASN A 35 16.10 -4.18 9.99
C ASN A 35 17.28 -3.22 9.78
N SER A 36 17.61 -2.94 8.52
CA SER A 36 18.76 -2.11 8.15
C SER A 36 18.40 -0.65 7.86
N GLY A 37 17.12 -0.35 7.63
CA GLY A 37 16.68 0.95 7.13
C GLY A 37 17.06 1.23 5.66
N LYS A 38 17.60 0.23 4.95
CA LYS A 38 18.03 0.39 3.55
C LYS A 38 16.82 0.68 2.65
N ILE A 39 16.85 1.80 1.94
CA ILE A 39 15.85 2.11 0.91
C ILE A 39 16.04 1.17 -0.28
N LEU A 40 14.99 0.43 -0.63
CA LEU A 40 14.98 -0.49 -1.77
C LEU A 40 14.39 0.20 -3.01
N GLN A 41 13.41 1.09 -2.82
CA GLN A 41 12.78 1.87 -3.89
C GLN A 41 12.12 3.12 -3.31
N HIS A 42 12.06 4.20 -4.10
CA HIS A 42 11.25 5.36 -3.76
C HIS A 42 10.80 6.14 -5.01
N GLN A 43 9.73 6.92 -4.86
CA GLN A 43 9.27 7.89 -5.85
C GLN A 43 8.76 9.13 -5.11
N ASP A 44 9.30 10.30 -5.45
CA ASP A 44 8.90 11.58 -4.85
C ASP A 44 8.95 11.59 -3.30
N ALA A 45 9.85 10.83 -2.67
CA ALA A 45 9.88 10.65 -1.21
C ALA A 45 10.02 11.95 -0.40
N PHE A 46 10.58 13.01 -1.01
CA PHE A 46 10.74 14.33 -0.39
C PHE A 46 9.65 15.32 -0.78
N ARG A 47 8.69 14.93 -1.64
CA ARG A 47 7.55 15.78 -1.99
C ARG A 47 6.66 15.94 -0.76
N ARG A 48 6.36 17.19 -0.39
CA ARG A 48 5.34 17.49 0.62
C ARG A 48 3.97 17.03 0.10
N TRP A 49 3.25 16.28 0.92
CA TRP A 49 1.97 15.69 0.56
C TRP A 49 0.99 15.78 1.73
N TYR A 50 -0.32 15.78 1.44
CA TYR A 50 -1.36 15.74 2.47
C TYR A 50 -1.55 14.29 2.96
N PRO A 51 -1.19 13.97 4.22
CA PRO A 51 -1.17 12.58 4.70
C PRO A 51 -2.57 11.99 4.98
N ALA A 52 -3.60 12.83 5.06
CA ALA A 52 -4.96 12.42 5.44
C ALA A 52 -4.95 11.57 6.73
N SER A 53 -5.55 10.38 6.71
CA SER A 53 -5.60 9.49 7.89
C SER A 53 -4.24 8.96 8.33
N LEU A 54 -3.16 9.07 7.55
CA LEU A 54 -1.81 8.71 8.01
C LEU A 54 -1.35 9.56 9.19
N THR A 55 -1.90 10.77 9.39
CA THR A 55 -1.67 11.59 10.59
C THR A 55 -1.94 10.82 11.89
N LYS A 56 -2.89 9.87 11.86
CA LYS A 56 -3.24 9.05 13.04
C LYS A 56 -2.09 8.18 13.53
N LEU A 57 -1.10 7.86 12.69
CA LEU A 57 0.10 7.14 13.14
C LEU A 57 0.91 7.97 14.14
N MET A 58 1.08 9.27 13.88
CA MET A 58 1.73 10.16 14.84
C MET A 58 0.87 10.43 16.07
N THR A 59 -0.45 10.53 15.92
CA THR A 59 -1.38 10.63 17.06
C THR A 59 -1.27 9.40 17.98
N ALA A 60 -1.27 8.20 17.41
CA ALA A 60 -1.10 6.96 18.17
C ALA A 60 0.27 6.92 18.85
N TYR A 61 1.34 7.28 18.12
CA TYR A 61 2.70 7.33 18.66
C TYR A 61 2.79 8.22 19.91
N VAL A 62 2.26 9.45 19.86
CA VAL A 62 2.33 10.36 21.01
C VAL A 62 1.41 9.94 22.15
N ALA A 63 0.23 9.39 21.86
CA ALA A 63 -0.71 8.91 22.87
C ALA A 63 -0.13 7.73 23.65
N PHE A 64 0.39 6.71 22.96
CA PHE A 64 0.99 5.55 23.62
C PHE A 64 2.29 5.89 24.34
N ARG A 65 3.06 6.87 23.85
CA ARG A 65 4.22 7.40 24.59
C ARG A 65 3.82 8.04 25.92
N ALA A 66 2.76 8.84 25.94
CA ALA A 66 2.25 9.47 27.17
C ALA A 66 1.74 8.42 28.17
N ILE A 67 1.04 7.39 27.69
CA ILE A 67 0.62 6.26 28.52
C ILE A 67 1.85 5.53 29.11
N ALA A 68 2.85 5.23 28.28
CA ALA A 68 4.08 4.58 28.73
C ALA A 68 4.88 5.41 29.74
N ALA A 69 4.81 6.74 29.64
CA ALA A 69 5.43 7.67 30.58
C ALA A 69 4.62 7.88 31.88
N GLY A 70 3.40 7.35 31.97
CA GLY A 70 2.50 7.56 33.11
C GLY A 70 1.84 8.95 33.15
N GLU A 71 1.94 9.73 32.06
CA GLU A 71 1.32 11.05 31.92
C GLU A 71 -0.20 10.95 31.72
N VAL A 72 -0.67 9.85 31.14
CA VAL A 72 -2.07 9.54 30.86
C VAL A 72 -2.37 8.10 31.28
N GLN A 73 -3.58 7.86 31.80
CA GLN A 73 -4.09 6.52 32.16
C GLN A 73 -5.31 6.20 31.28
N LEU A 74 -5.55 4.90 31.06
CA LEU A 74 -6.72 4.40 30.32
C LEU A 74 -7.97 4.34 31.19
#